data_AF-A0A0W0STM0-F1
#
_entry.id   AF-A0A0W0STM0-F1
#
_cell.length_a   1.000
_cell.length_b   1.000
_cell.length_c   1.000
_cell.angle_alpha   90.00
_cell.angle_beta   90.00
_cell.angle_gamma   90.00
#
_symmetry.space_group_name_H-M   'P 1'
#
loop_
_entity.id
_entity.type
_entity.pdbx_description
1 polymer ?
#
loop_
_entity_poly.entity_id
_entity_poly.type
_entity_poly.pdbx_seq_one_letter_code
_entity_poly.pdbx_strand_id
1 'polypeptide(L)'
;MLIKHLITPLFLLFSTAVFAVDLELTQGISSALPIGINSFGSETVGQQISAIVDNDLHFSGQFKIIAPPSSYGQPSVATWRQAGADSVLSGNIRRVGYNRYEVSYELVDAVAQGRVLLSKSYQISANEVRPLAHHISDEVYQKLTGERGIFSTRIAYILVQRSGENAKYFLEVADVDGYNPQSLLVSTEPIMSPAWSPDGRQIAYVSFEKKKAQIFTVDVATGRRRLVTDFTGINGAPAWSVDGRQLAVVLSKGGSPKIYSVDLSSGSMKQLTFGDAIDTEPRYSPDGRSLLFTSGRGGSPQVYRLSLADGSVSRVTYEGNYNARASYTPDQKNIVMLHRENKSFNIAVQDDGGRVTQLTFAPMDESPSVAPNGRLILYATRSGEQGVLGVVSIDGRIKTRLPARQGDVQEPAWSPYLG
;
A
#
# COMPACT_ATOMS: atom_id res chain seq x y z
N MET A 1 25.83 23.72 -58.85
CA MET A 1 24.57 24.14 -58.22
C MET A 1 24.44 23.37 -56.89
N LEU A 2 25.01 23.92 -55.81
CA LEU A 2 25.04 23.26 -54.50
C LEU A 2 23.74 23.55 -53.74
N ILE A 3 22.98 22.50 -53.42
CA ILE A 3 21.76 22.57 -52.61
C ILE A 3 22.17 22.52 -51.14
N LYS A 4 21.93 23.61 -50.39
CA LYS A 4 22.05 23.68 -48.94
C LYS A 4 20.78 23.08 -48.32
N HIS A 5 20.90 21.97 -47.61
CA HIS A 5 19.82 21.44 -46.77
C HIS A 5 19.78 22.20 -45.44
N LEU A 6 18.66 22.88 -45.19
CA LEU A 6 18.35 23.57 -43.95
C LEU A 6 17.71 22.55 -42.99
N ILE A 7 18.41 22.17 -41.92
CA ILE A 7 17.87 21.36 -40.83
C ILE A 7 17.04 22.26 -39.91
N THR A 8 15.74 21.98 -39.80
CA THR A 8 14.86 22.58 -38.79
C THR A 8 14.79 21.61 -37.60
N PRO A 9 15.13 22.01 -36.37
CA PRO A 9 15.01 21.13 -35.21
C PRO A 9 13.53 20.99 -34.83
N LEU A 10 13.03 19.76 -34.88
CA LEU A 10 11.70 19.38 -34.38
C LEU A 10 11.74 19.38 -32.84
N PHE A 11 11.15 20.40 -32.22
CA PHE A 11 10.93 20.43 -30.77
C PHE A 11 9.86 19.39 -30.41
N LEU A 12 10.29 18.26 -29.85
CA LEU A 12 9.41 17.29 -29.19
C LEU A 12 8.93 17.90 -27.86
N LEU A 13 7.70 18.39 -27.84
CA LEU A 13 6.97 18.70 -26.61
C LEU A 13 6.68 17.37 -25.90
N PHE A 14 7.44 17.07 -24.84
CA PHE A 14 7.07 16.04 -23.89
C PHE A 14 5.85 16.52 -23.11
N SER A 15 4.66 16.00 -23.43
CA SER A 15 3.53 16.13 -22.51
C SER A 15 3.82 15.24 -21.31
N THR A 16 3.96 15.84 -20.13
CA THR A 16 3.85 15.09 -18.88
C THR A 16 2.39 14.70 -18.76
N ALA A 17 2.07 13.43 -19.03
CA ALA A 17 0.77 12.88 -18.71
C ALA A 17 0.57 13.02 -17.19
N VAL A 18 -0.31 13.92 -16.78
CA VAL A 18 -0.80 13.98 -15.40
C VAL A 18 -1.70 12.77 -15.24
N PHE A 19 -1.20 11.73 -14.59
CA PHE A 19 -2.05 10.63 -14.14
C PHE A 19 -2.96 11.20 -13.05
N ALA A 20 -4.22 11.45 -13.39
CA ALA A 20 -5.23 11.80 -12.42
C ALA A 20 -5.67 10.52 -11.70
N VAL A 21 -5.44 10.47 -10.40
CA VAL A 21 -6.04 9.46 -9.51
C VAL A 21 -7.55 9.70 -9.53
N ASP A 22 -8.32 8.72 -10.00
CA ASP A 22 -9.78 8.80 -9.98
C ASP A 22 -10.26 8.32 -8.61
N LEU A 23 -10.56 9.26 -7.70
CA LEU A 23 -11.14 8.96 -6.40
C LEU A 23 -12.66 8.93 -6.56
N GLU A 24 -13.25 7.74 -6.38
CA GLU A 24 -14.69 7.57 -6.34
C GLU A 24 -15.17 7.69 -4.89
N LEU A 25 -15.78 8.83 -4.57
CA LEU A 25 -16.51 9.03 -3.32
C LEU A 25 -17.90 8.41 -3.46
N THR A 26 -18.05 7.17 -3.01
CA THR A 26 -19.32 6.44 -3.15
C THR A 26 -20.43 6.98 -2.24
N GLN A 27 -20.07 7.66 -1.13
CA GLN A 27 -20.98 8.37 -0.25
C GLN A 27 -20.28 9.58 0.41
N GLY A 28 -21.01 10.68 0.63
CA GLY A 28 -20.49 11.85 1.33
C GLY A 28 -20.05 11.50 2.77
N ILE A 29 -18.81 11.82 3.13
CA ILE A 29 -18.27 11.56 4.46
C ILE A 29 -18.77 12.70 5.37
N SER A 30 -19.88 12.49 6.08
CA SER A 30 -20.43 13.48 7.01
C SER A 30 -19.50 13.86 8.18
N SER A 31 -18.40 13.12 8.37
CA SER A 31 -17.42 13.31 9.44
C SER A 31 -16.01 13.71 8.97
N ALA A 32 -15.82 14.05 7.69
CA ALA A 32 -14.49 14.43 7.20
C ALA A 32 -14.06 15.79 7.76
N LEU A 33 -12.81 15.88 8.23
CA LEU A 33 -12.23 17.05 8.85
C LEU A 33 -12.00 18.17 7.81
N PRO A 34 -12.68 19.32 7.91
CA PRO A 34 -12.49 20.42 6.96
C PRO A 34 -11.12 21.08 7.13
N ILE A 35 -10.31 21.08 6.08
CA ILE A 35 -8.98 21.69 6.08
C ILE A 35 -8.79 22.61 4.88
N GLY A 36 -8.27 23.81 5.13
CA GLY A 36 -7.76 24.71 4.10
C GLY A 36 -6.26 24.53 3.95
N ILE A 37 -5.77 24.49 2.70
CA ILE A 37 -4.34 24.36 2.42
C ILE A 37 -3.91 25.61 1.64
N ASN A 38 -3.13 26.44 2.31
CA ASN A 38 -2.43 27.55 1.71
C ASN A 38 -1.26 27.02 0.88
N SER A 39 -0.99 27.66 -0.26
CA SER A 39 0.16 27.30 -1.09
C SER A 39 1.46 27.49 -0.31
N PHE A 40 2.40 26.55 -0.42
CA PHE A 40 3.73 26.64 0.19
C PHE A 40 4.64 27.68 -0.51
N GLY A 41 4.17 28.29 -1.60
CA GLY A 41 4.88 29.29 -2.38
C GLY A 41 4.57 29.16 -3.87
N SER A 42 4.80 30.24 -4.62
CA SER A 42 4.61 30.27 -6.07
C SER A 42 5.74 29.58 -6.86
N GLU A 43 6.85 29.26 -6.20
CA GLU A 43 7.93 28.49 -6.81
C GLU A 43 7.47 27.05 -7.09
N THR A 44 8.04 26.41 -8.11
CA THR A 44 7.68 25.04 -8.52
C THR A 44 7.72 24.04 -7.36
N VAL A 45 8.71 24.16 -6.47
CA VAL A 45 8.81 23.29 -5.28
C VAL A 45 7.64 23.50 -4.32
N GLY A 46 7.20 24.75 -4.12
CA GLY A 46 6.06 25.08 -3.26
C GLY A 46 4.76 24.52 -3.81
N GLN A 47 4.57 24.65 -5.12
CA GLN A 47 3.42 24.06 -5.80
C GLN A 47 3.41 22.53 -5.70
N GLN A 48 4.58 21.88 -5.85
CA GLN A 48 4.71 20.42 -5.70
C GLN A 48 4.36 19.95 -4.30
N ILE A 49 4.90 20.57 -3.24
CA ILE A 49 4.56 20.19 -1.86
C ILE A 49 3.07 20.38 -1.60
N SER A 50 2.52 21.52 -2.01
CA SER A 50 1.09 21.82 -1.81
C SER A 50 0.20 20.75 -2.47
N ALA A 51 0.50 20.38 -3.73
CA ALA A 51 -0.26 19.38 -4.47
C ALA A 51 -0.15 17.98 -3.86
N ILE A 52 1.03 17.59 -3.37
CA ILE A 52 1.21 16.28 -2.73
C ILE A 52 0.46 16.23 -1.40
N VAL A 53 0.55 17.26 -0.57
CA VAL A 53 -0.17 17.30 0.72
C VAL A 53 -1.68 17.30 0.51
N ASP A 54 -2.18 18.05 -0.48
CA ASP A 54 -3.58 18.04 -0.88
C ASP A 54 -4.04 16.62 -1.27
N ASN A 55 -3.30 15.98 -2.18
CA ASN A 55 -3.59 14.63 -2.65
C ASN A 55 -3.53 13.60 -1.51
N ASP A 56 -2.55 13.67 -0.62
CA ASP A 56 -2.40 12.76 0.51
C ASP A 56 -3.60 12.84 1.47
N LEU A 57 -3.92 14.05 1.91
CA LEU A 57 -5.02 14.26 2.84
C LEU A 57 -6.35 13.87 2.20
N HIS A 58 -6.54 14.15 0.91
CA HIS A 58 -7.70 13.70 0.14
C HIS A 58 -7.76 12.17 0.01
N PHE A 59 -6.64 11.53 -0.37
CA PHE A 59 -6.48 10.08 -0.51
C PHE A 59 -6.84 9.31 0.76
N SER A 60 -6.57 9.90 1.93
CA SER A 60 -6.92 9.29 3.21
C SER A 60 -8.42 9.15 3.48
N GLY A 61 -9.24 9.96 2.80
CA GLY A 61 -10.67 10.06 3.04
C GLY A 61 -11.07 10.60 4.42
N GLN A 62 -10.13 11.05 5.24
CA GLN A 62 -10.45 11.66 6.54
C GLN A 62 -10.64 13.17 6.44
N PHE A 63 -10.25 13.78 5.33
CA PHE A 63 -10.25 15.23 5.17
C PHE A 63 -11.20 15.67 4.07
N LYS A 64 -11.89 16.78 4.35
CA LYS A 64 -12.60 17.56 3.35
C LYS A 64 -11.70 18.75 3.00
N ILE A 65 -11.08 18.69 1.82
CA ILE A 65 -10.27 19.79 1.31
C ILE A 65 -11.20 20.94 0.94
N ILE A 66 -11.01 22.10 1.57
CA ILE A 66 -11.78 23.32 1.29
C ILE A 66 -11.14 24.04 0.11
N ALA A 67 -11.97 24.42 -0.86
CA ALA A 67 -11.50 25.15 -2.03
C ALA A 67 -10.90 26.51 -1.62
N PRO A 68 -9.78 26.93 -2.22
CA PRO A 68 -9.16 28.23 -1.92
C PRO A 68 -10.13 29.39 -2.09
N PRO A 69 -10.39 30.20 -1.05
CA PRO A 69 -11.26 31.36 -1.17
C PRO A 69 -10.61 32.41 -2.08
N SER A 70 -11.43 33.05 -2.91
CA SER A 70 -10.97 34.13 -3.79
C SER A 70 -10.40 35.27 -2.96
N SER A 71 -9.09 35.49 -3.05
CA SER A 71 -8.40 36.54 -2.31
C SER A 71 -7.19 37.03 -3.09
N TYR A 72 -6.80 38.28 -2.83
CA TYR A 72 -5.53 38.81 -3.33
C TYR A 72 -4.42 38.33 -2.39
N GLY A 73 -3.57 37.41 -2.88
CA GLY A 73 -2.49 36.82 -2.09
C GLY A 73 -2.93 35.58 -1.31
N GLN A 74 -2.22 35.29 -0.21
CA GLN A 74 -2.52 34.15 0.66
C GLN A 74 -3.71 34.46 1.57
N PRO A 75 -4.81 33.67 1.54
CA PRO A 75 -5.95 33.91 2.40
C PRO A 75 -5.60 33.80 3.89
N SER A 76 -6.17 34.71 4.68
CA SER A 76 -6.03 34.68 6.14
C SER A 76 -6.76 33.47 6.74
N VAL A 77 -6.38 33.08 7.96
CA VAL A 77 -7.08 32.03 8.73
C VAL A 77 -8.56 32.35 8.90
N ALA A 78 -8.91 33.62 9.11
CA ALA A 78 -10.31 34.05 9.23
C ALA A 78 -11.10 33.85 7.92
N THR A 79 -10.47 34.12 6.77
CA THR A 79 -11.06 33.91 5.44
C THR A 79 -11.32 32.41 5.19
N TRP A 80 -10.35 31.56 5.54
CA TRP A 80 -10.50 30.11 5.46
C TRP A 80 -11.61 29.57 6.37
N ARG A 81 -11.69 30.08 7.60
CA ARG A 81 -12.79 29.72 8.52
C ARG A 81 -14.15 30.09 7.94
N GLN A 82 -14.28 31.27 7.34
CA GLN A 82 -15.52 31.69 6.66
C GLN A 82 -15.87 30.78 5.48
N ALA A 83 -14.86 30.23 4.79
CA ALA A 83 -15.04 29.23 3.74
C ALA A 83 -15.36 27.82 4.28
N GLY A 84 -15.36 27.63 5.61
CA GLY A 84 -15.74 26.38 6.28
C GLY A 84 -14.58 25.46 6.64
N ALA A 85 -13.33 25.97 6.68
CA ALA A 85 -12.19 25.21 7.18
C ALA A 85 -12.10 25.28 8.72
N ASP A 86 -11.90 24.14 9.37
CA ASP A 86 -11.68 24.06 10.82
C ASP A 86 -10.19 24.16 11.17
N SER A 87 -9.32 23.76 10.22
CA SER A 87 -7.86 23.90 10.33
C SER A 87 -7.28 24.49 9.04
N VAL A 88 -6.15 25.18 9.15
CA VAL A 88 -5.43 25.72 7.99
C VAL A 88 -3.98 25.30 8.06
N LEU A 89 -3.48 24.67 7.00
CA LEU A 89 -2.07 24.41 6.79
C LEU A 89 -1.49 25.50 5.89
N SER A 90 -0.41 26.14 6.34
CA SER A 90 0.34 27.11 5.55
C SER A 90 1.81 26.75 5.51
N GLY A 91 2.48 27.01 4.40
CA GLY A 91 3.90 26.75 4.25
C GLY A 91 4.65 27.88 3.58
N ASN A 92 5.97 27.90 3.78
CA ASN A 92 6.87 28.80 3.11
C ASN A 92 8.13 28.05 2.69
N ILE A 93 8.60 28.34 1.48
CA ILE A 93 9.84 27.79 0.94
C ILE A 93 10.81 28.92 0.65
N ARG A 94 12.06 28.72 1.06
CA ARG A 94 13.17 29.61 0.79
C ARG A 94 14.34 28.82 0.22
N ARG A 95 14.83 29.22 -0.95
CA ARG A 95 16.06 28.64 -1.48
C ARG A 95 17.26 29.09 -0.64
N VAL A 96 18.02 28.14 -0.10
CA VAL A 96 19.19 28.39 0.77
C VAL A 96 20.52 28.02 0.13
N GLY A 97 20.50 27.42 -1.07
CA GLY A 97 21.70 27.11 -1.84
C GLY A 97 21.40 26.51 -3.21
N TYR A 98 22.45 26.02 -3.88
CA TYR A 98 22.26 25.22 -5.09
C TYR A 98 21.55 23.92 -4.74
N ASN A 99 20.36 23.72 -5.31
CA ASN A 99 19.53 22.54 -5.08
C ASN A 99 19.14 22.29 -3.61
N ARG A 100 19.14 23.33 -2.76
CA ARG A 100 18.76 23.24 -1.34
C ARG A 100 17.69 24.25 -0.97
N TYR A 101 16.72 23.81 -0.20
CA TYR A 101 15.55 24.57 0.21
C TYR A 101 15.38 24.45 1.72
N GLU A 102 14.98 25.54 2.35
CA GLU A 102 14.38 25.55 3.67
C GLU A 102 12.86 25.59 3.48
N VAL A 103 12.17 24.59 4.01
CA VAL A 103 10.71 24.47 3.97
C VAL A 103 10.20 24.55 5.39
N SER A 104 9.40 25.56 5.66
CA SER A 104 8.70 25.73 6.94
C SER A 104 7.20 25.62 6.74
N TYR A 105 6.49 25.12 7.74
CA TYR A 105 5.03 25.09 7.71
C TYR A 105 4.44 25.20 9.09
N GLU A 106 3.19 25.64 9.11
CA GLU A 106 2.38 25.83 10.29
C GLU A 106 0.97 25.29 10.04
N LEU A 107 0.48 24.47 10.97
CA LEU A 107 -0.90 24.04 11.04
C LEU A 107 -1.57 24.79 12.20
N VAL A 108 -2.68 25.45 11.92
CA VAL A 108 -3.45 26.21 12.91
C VAL A 108 -4.89 25.75 13.02
N ASP A 109 -5.45 25.93 14.21
CA ASP A 109 -6.86 25.74 14.52
C ASP A 109 -7.64 27.02 14.15
N ALA A 110 -8.40 26.97 13.07
CA ALA A 110 -9.13 28.13 12.55
C ALA A 110 -10.31 28.51 13.45
N VAL A 111 -10.89 27.54 14.17
CA VAL A 111 -12.02 27.75 15.08
C VAL A 111 -11.55 28.42 16.37
N ALA A 112 -10.36 28.06 16.86
CA ALA A 112 -9.73 28.63 18.06
C ALA A 112 -8.82 29.84 17.76
N GLN A 113 -9.31 30.78 16.94
CA GLN A 113 -8.62 32.07 16.65
C GLN A 113 -7.19 31.91 16.09
N GLY A 114 -6.90 30.84 15.35
CA GLY A 114 -5.58 30.63 14.73
C GLY A 114 -4.53 30.08 15.70
N ARG A 115 -4.92 29.40 16.78
CA ARG A 115 -3.98 28.72 17.68
C ARG A 115 -3.11 27.74 16.89
N VAL A 116 -1.80 27.86 17.03
CA VAL A 116 -0.83 26.97 16.39
C VAL A 116 -0.91 25.57 16.99
N LEU A 117 -1.12 24.58 16.13
CA LEU A 117 -1.17 23.16 16.47
C LEU A 117 0.18 22.46 16.23
N LEU A 118 0.88 22.88 15.17
CA LEU A 118 2.17 22.35 14.73
C LEU A 118 2.91 23.45 13.96
N SER A 119 4.20 23.63 14.20
CA SER A 119 5.07 24.53 13.43
C SER A 119 6.47 23.94 13.35
N LYS A 120 6.99 23.74 12.13
CA LYS A 120 8.28 23.06 11.89
C LYS A 120 8.99 23.64 10.67
N SER A 121 10.29 23.37 10.59
CA SER A 121 11.15 23.73 9.46
C SER A 121 12.15 22.61 9.15
N TYR A 122 12.41 22.41 7.87
CA TYR A 122 13.30 21.37 7.33
C TYR A 122 14.22 21.96 6.26
N GLN A 123 15.46 21.49 6.22
CA GLN A 123 16.36 21.75 5.10
C GLN A 123 16.49 20.49 4.24
N ILE A 124 16.18 20.62 2.97
CA ILE A 124 16.12 19.51 2.02
C ILE A 124 16.83 19.83 0.71
N SER A 125 17.25 18.81 -0.02
CA SER A 125 17.57 18.91 -1.44
C SER A 125 16.37 18.62 -2.35
N ALA A 126 16.48 18.94 -3.64
CA ALA A 126 15.33 18.80 -4.56
C ALA A 126 14.77 17.37 -4.69
N ASN A 127 15.59 16.34 -4.47
CA ASN A 127 15.16 14.93 -4.48
C ASN A 127 14.36 14.53 -3.23
N GLU A 128 14.34 15.37 -2.20
CA GLU A 128 13.65 15.11 -0.93
C GLU A 128 12.32 15.87 -0.82
N VAL A 129 11.95 16.67 -1.83
CA VAL A 129 10.72 17.48 -1.84
C VAL A 129 9.48 16.62 -1.62
N ARG A 130 9.38 15.50 -2.32
CA ARG A 130 8.24 14.59 -2.23
C ARG A 130 8.22 13.77 -0.94
N PRO A 131 9.34 13.13 -0.51
CA PRO A 131 9.42 12.55 0.83
C PRO A 131 9.03 13.53 1.95
N LEU A 132 9.48 14.78 1.86
CA LEU A 132 9.09 15.81 2.84
C LEU A 132 7.59 16.11 2.77
N ALA A 133 7.00 16.23 1.59
CA ALA A 133 5.57 16.50 1.47
C ALA A 133 4.73 15.39 2.12
N HIS A 134 5.04 14.11 1.86
CA HIS A 134 4.40 12.98 2.53
C HIS A 134 4.60 13.01 4.05
N HIS A 135 5.81 13.33 4.51
CA HIS A 135 6.10 13.48 5.93
C HIS A 135 5.26 14.60 6.56
N ILE A 136 5.13 15.76 5.91
CA ILE A 136 4.24 16.85 6.35
C ILE A 136 2.79 16.36 6.46
N SER A 137 2.31 15.63 5.46
CA SER A 137 0.98 15.02 5.47
C SER A 137 0.80 14.07 6.65
N ASP A 138 1.82 13.26 6.97
CA ASP A 138 1.79 12.33 8.11
C ASP A 138 1.66 13.07 9.43
N GLU A 139 2.40 14.18 9.60
CA GLU A 139 2.35 14.99 10.82
C GLU A 139 1.03 15.72 10.98
N VAL A 140 0.49 16.28 9.88
CA VAL A 140 -0.82 16.95 9.86
C VAL A 140 -1.93 15.96 10.17
N TYR A 141 -1.91 14.80 9.51
CA TYR A 141 -2.87 13.72 9.73
C TYR A 141 -2.84 13.26 11.19
N GLN A 142 -1.65 13.01 11.74
CA GLN A 142 -1.53 12.57 13.13
C GLN A 142 -1.96 13.65 14.12
N LYS A 143 -1.66 14.91 13.86
CA LYS A 143 -2.05 15.99 14.74
C LYS A 143 -3.57 16.15 14.83
N LEU A 144 -4.28 15.97 13.72
CA LEU A 144 -5.72 16.20 13.63
C LEU A 144 -6.56 14.96 13.93
N THR A 145 -6.06 13.76 13.66
CA THR A 145 -6.79 12.50 13.87
C THR A 145 -6.35 11.73 15.12
N GLY A 146 -5.13 11.99 15.62
CA GLY A 146 -4.49 11.19 16.67
C GLY A 146 -3.85 9.88 16.17
N GLU A 147 -3.98 9.55 14.88
CA GLU A 147 -3.48 8.31 14.28
C GLU A 147 -2.28 8.59 13.37
N ARG A 148 -1.33 7.66 13.29
CA ARG A 148 -0.15 7.85 12.43
C ARG A 148 -0.55 7.76 10.95
N GLY A 149 -0.22 8.80 10.18
CA GLY A 149 -0.43 8.84 8.73
C GLY A 149 0.39 7.78 7.97
N ILE A 150 -0.03 7.44 6.75
CA ILE A 150 0.56 6.37 5.91
C ILE A 150 1.26 6.91 4.65
N PHE A 151 1.41 8.22 4.51
CA PHE A 151 1.83 8.83 3.25
C PHE A 151 3.30 8.57 2.96
N SER A 152 4.14 8.43 3.99
CA SER A 152 5.54 8.02 3.83
C SER A 152 5.74 6.51 3.68
N THR A 153 4.67 5.73 3.56
CA THR A 153 4.78 4.28 3.28
C THR A 153 4.95 4.03 1.77
N ARG A 154 5.23 2.78 1.44
CA ARG A 154 5.37 2.27 0.07
C ARG A 154 4.44 1.10 -0.20
N ILE A 155 4.28 0.79 -1.47
CA ILE A 155 3.61 -0.41 -1.95
C ILE A 155 4.57 -1.25 -2.78
N ALA A 156 4.44 -2.57 -2.70
CA ALA A 156 5.06 -3.49 -3.63
C ALA A 156 3.96 -4.17 -4.46
N TYR A 157 4.24 -4.49 -5.71
CA TYR A 157 3.30 -5.21 -6.57
C TYR A 157 4.04 -5.92 -7.70
N ILE A 158 3.36 -6.88 -8.33
CA ILE A 158 3.85 -7.53 -9.54
C ILE A 158 3.26 -6.82 -10.75
N LEU A 159 4.12 -6.29 -11.62
CA LEU A 159 3.72 -5.78 -12.92
C LEU A 159 4.04 -6.83 -13.99
N VAL A 160 3.06 -7.13 -14.84
CA VAL A 160 3.20 -8.08 -15.95
C VAL A 160 3.08 -7.34 -17.27
N GLN A 161 4.13 -7.39 -18.08
CA GLN A 161 4.14 -6.84 -19.44
C GLN A 161 4.17 -7.99 -20.44
N ARG A 162 3.13 -8.08 -21.27
CA ARG A 162 3.00 -9.12 -22.30
C ARG A 162 3.37 -8.55 -23.67
N SER A 163 4.13 -9.33 -24.44
CA SER A 163 4.51 -9.03 -25.82
C SER A 163 4.44 -10.32 -26.64
N GLY A 164 3.33 -10.49 -27.37
CA GLY A 164 2.99 -11.77 -28.00
C GLY A 164 2.82 -12.87 -26.96
N GLU A 165 3.51 -14.01 -27.17
CA GLU A 165 3.53 -15.14 -26.23
C GLU A 165 4.48 -14.94 -25.04
N ASN A 166 5.32 -13.90 -25.08
CA ASN A 166 6.29 -13.63 -24.03
C ASN A 166 5.70 -12.72 -22.95
N ALA A 167 6.10 -12.94 -21.71
CA ALA A 167 5.79 -12.05 -20.59
C ALA A 167 7.05 -11.69 -19.81
N LYS A 168 7.10 -10.46 -19.30
CA LYS A 168 8.07 -10.02 -18.30
C LYS A 168 7.33 -9.67 -17.01
N TYR A 169 7.88 -10.12 -15.89
CA TYR A 169 7.34 -9.91 -14.56
C TYR A 169 8.31 -9.03 -13.78
N PHE A 170 7.80 -7.96 -13.19
CA PHE A 170 8.57 -6.98 -12.44
C PHE A 170 8.09 -6.97 -11.00
N LEU A 171 9.01 -7.07 -10.04
CA LEU A 171 8.71 -6.73 -8.66
C LEU A 171 8.95 -5.23 -8.52
N GLU A 172 7.86 -4.46 -8.51
CA GLU A 172 7.89 -3.01 -8.40
C GLU A 172 7.71 -2.59 -6.95
N VAL A 173 8.40 -1.52 -6.56
CA VAL A 173 8.16 -0.77 -5.33
C VAL A 173 7.91 0.68 -5.68
N ALA A 174 6.81 1.24 -5.19
CA ALA A 174 6.40 2.63 -5.43
C ALA A 174 6.05 3.32 -4.11
N ASP A 175 5.97 4.65 -4.14
CA ASP A 175 5.33 5.43 -3.08
C ASP A 175 3.86 4.99 -2.93
N VAL A 176 3.24 5.27 -1.78
CA VAL A 176 1.90 4.74 -1.46
C VAL A 176 0.80 5.12 -2.45
N ASP A 177 0.97 6.24 -3.14
CA ASP A 177 0.07 6.77 -4.16
C ASP A 177 0.46 6.34 -5.59
N GLY A 178 1.40 5.40 -5.73
CA GLY A 178 1.81 4.77 -7.00
C GLY A 178 2.91 5.50 -7.76
N TYR A 179 3.41 6.64 -7.26
CA TYR A 179 4.50 7.38 -7.90
C TYR A 179 5.88 6.76 -7.59
N ASN A 180 6.89 7.22 -8.34
CA ASN A 180 8.28 6.77 -8.23
C ASN A 180 8.49 5.24 -8.28
N PRO A 181 7.82 4.48 -9.17
CA PRO A 181 7.99 3.04 -9.22
C PRO A 181 9.44 2.64 -9.58
N GLN A 182 10.01 1.73 -8.80
CA GLN A 182 11.34 1.14 -8.98
C GLN A 182 11.23 -0.37 -9.11
N SER A 183 11.81 -0.93 -10.17
CA SER A 183 11.85 -2.37 -10.37
C SER A 183 13.00 -2.97 -9.56
N LEU A 184 12.70 -3.71 -8.50
CA LEU A 184 13.70 -4.44 -7.69
C LEU A 184 14.22 -5.70 -8.41
N LEU A 185 13.38 -6.29 -9.25
CA LEU A 185 13.68 -7.49 -10.02
C LEU A 185 12.90 -7.45 -11.33
N VAL A 186 13.51 -7.99 -12.38
CA VAL A 186 12.86 -8.32 -13.65
C VAL A 186 13.09 -9.79 -13.95
N SER A 187 12.03 -10.52 -14.27
CA SER A 187 12.06 -11.95 -14.58
C SER A 187 11.29 -12.24 -15.86
N THR A 188 11.77 -13.20 -16.65
CA THR A 188 11.03 -13.77 -17.80
C THR A 188 10.07 -14.88 -17.37
N GLU A 189 10.18 -15.33 -16.12
CA GLU A 189 9.28 -16.30 -15.49
C GLU A 189 8.43 -15.63 -14.41
N PRO A 190 7.26 -16.20 -14.07
CA PRO A 190 6.42 -15.66 -13.02
C PRO A 190 7.16 -15.43 -11.70
N ILE A 191 6.80 -14.34 -11.05
CA ILE A 191 7.10 -14.04 -9.66
C ILE A 191 5.78 -13.64 -9.00
N MET A 192 5.60 -13.95 -7.71
CA MET A 192 4.32 -13.71 -7.03
C MET A 192 4.47 -13.59 -5.52
N SER A 193 3.37 -13.16 -4.89
CA SER A 193 3.19 -13.06 -3.44
C SER A 193 4.32 -12.29 -2.72
N PRO A 194 4.59 -11.03 -3.10
CA PRO A 194 5.52 -10.20 -2.36
C PRO A 194 5.00 -9.97 -0.93
N ALA A 195 5.90 -10.06 0.05
CA ALA A 195 5.59 -9.82 1.45
C ALA A 195 6.70 -8.99 2.09
N TRP A 196 6.34 -7.82 2.63
CA TRP A 196 7.27 -6.94 3.33
C TRP A 196 7.71 -7.53 4.66
N SER A 197 9.00 -7.40 4.95
CA SER A 197 9.54 -7.54 6.31
C SER A 197 8.99 -6.43 7.22
N PRO A 198 8.90 -6.66 8.54
CA PRO A 198 8.31 -5.69 9.48
C PRO A 198 9.06 -4.37 9.57
N ASP A 199 10.35 -4.35 9.22
CA ASP A 199 11.19 -3.15 9.15
C ASP A 199 11.18 -2.47 7.77
N GLY A 200 10.48 -3.04 6.80
CA GLY A 200 10.38 -2.52 5.44
C GLY A 200 11.66 -2.64 4.60
N ARG A 201 12.70 -3.35 5.08
CA ARG A 201 14.01 -3.39 4.39
C ARG A 201 14.13 -4.49 3.37
N GLN A 202 13.32 -5.54 3.51
CA GLN A 202 13.31 -6.70 2.64
C GLN A 202 11.89 -7.06 2.17
N ILE A 203 11.81 -7.68 1.00
CA ILE A 203 10.60 -8.31 0.47
C ILE A 203 10.87 -9.79 0.25
N ALA A 204 10.04 -10.66 0.81
CA ALA A 204 10.00 -12.08 0.47
C ALA A 204 9.07 -12.28 -0.74
N TYR A 205 9.40 -13.17 -1.66
CA TYR A 205 8.59 -13.46 -2.83
C TYR A 205 8.85 -14.87 -3.37
N VAL A 206 7.94 -15.35 -4.21
CA VAL A 206 8.08 -16.61 -4.93
C VAL A 206 8.63 -16.34 -6.33
N SER A 207 9.63 -17.12 -6.76
CA SER A 207 10.20 -17.09 -8.10
C SER A 207 10.05 -18.44 -8.80
N PHE A 208 9.78 -18.39 -10.11
CA PHE A 208 9.74 -19.53 -11.01
C PHE A 208 10.88 -19.53 -12.04
N GLU A 209 11.93 -18.70 -11.86
CA GLU A 209 13.07 -18.55 -12.79
C GLU A 209 13.76 -19.88 -13.14
N LYS A 210 13.74 -20.87 -12.23
CA LYS A 210 14.28 -22.22 -12.47
C LYS A 210 13.23 -23.25 -12.91
N LYS A 211 12.09 -22.79 -13.44
CA LYS A 211 10.93 -23.63 -13.82
C LYS A 211 10.38 -24.47 -12.65
N LYS A 212 10.65 -24.04 -11.42
CA LYS A 212 10.12 -24.56 -10.17
C LYS A 212 9.92 -23.41 -9.19
N ALA A 213 8.97 -23.55 -8.27
CA ALA A 213 8.69 -22.55 -7.26
C ALA A 213 9.81 -22.51 -6.20
N GLN A 214 10.38 -21.33 -5.97
CA GLN A 214 11.41 -21.06 -4.97
C GLN A 214 11.04 -19.81 -4.18
N ILE A 215 11.37 -19.77 -2.88
CA ILE A 215 11.15 -18.57 -2.07
C ILE A 215 12.48 -17.83 -1.91
N PHE A 216 12.47 -16.53 -2.18
CA PHE A 216 13.60 -15.63 -2.00
C PHE A 216 13.23 -14.47 -1.06
N THR A 217 14.23 -13.86 -0.43
CA THR A 217 14.15 -12.47 0.01
C THR A 217 14.99 -11.58 -0.90
N VAL A 218 14.59 -10.32 -1.06
CA VAL A 218 15.35 -9.27 -1.73
C VAL A 218 15.43 -8.05 -0.81
N ASP A 219 16.63 -7.49 -0.67
CA ASP A 219 16.85 -6.22 0.02
C ASP A 219 16.42 -5.04 -0.87
N VAL A 220 15.60 -4.17 -0.32
CA VAL A 220 14.93 -3.08 -1.08
C VAL A 220 15.93 -2.00 -1.50
N ALA A 221 17.00 -1.78 -0.74
CA ALA A 221 17.99 -0.74 -1.03
C ALA A 221 19.05 -1.21 -2.03
N THR A 222 19.44 -2.48 -1.97
CA THR A 222 20.58 -3.02 -2.71
C THR A 222 20.20 -3.98 -3.83
N GLY A 223 18.95 -4.48 -3.84
CA GLY A 223 18.51 -5.54 -4.75
C GLY A 223 19.15 -6.91 -4.46
N ARG A 224 19.89 -7.05 -3.35
CA ARG A 224 20.57 -8.31 -3.01
C ARG A 224 19.55 -9.39 -2.67
N ARG A 225 19.63 -10.52 -3.38
CA ARG A 225 18.74 -11.67 -3.22
C ARG A 225 19.33 -12.74 -2.32
N ARG A 226 18.47 -13.42 -1.57
CA ARG A 226 18.80 -14.60 -0.77
C ARG A 226 17.77 -15.69 -0.98
N LEU A 227 18.21 -16.91 -1.29
CA LEU A 227 17.34 -18.08 -1.35
C LEU A 227 16.93 -18.50 0.07
N VAL A 228 15.63 -18.77 0.26
CA VAL A 228 15.05 -19.23 1.54
C VAL A 228 14.70 -20.71 1.45
N THR A 229 13.91 -21.12 0.45
CA THR A 229 13.52 -22.53 0.26
C THR A 229 13.51 -22.93 -1.21
N ASP A 230 13.81 -24.20 -1.46
CA ASP A 230 13.92 -24.79 -2.80
C ASP A 230 13.54 -26.30 -2.82
N PHE A 231 12.44 -26.66 -2.18
CA PHE A 231 12.00 -28.06 -2.14
C PHE A 231 11.28 -28.44 -3.44
N THR A 232 11.18 -29.74 -3.73
CA THR A 232 10.30 -30.23 -4.79
C THR A 232 8.83 -29.91 -4.46
N GLY A 233 8.07 -29.48 -5.48
CA GLY A 233 6.67 -29.10 -5.36
C GLY A 233 6.47 -27.60 -5.06
N ILE A 234 5.36 -27.27 -4.42
CA ILE A 234 5.00 -25.92 -3.97
C ILE A 234 6.00 -25.43 -2.92
N ASN A 235 6.54 -24.24 -3.18
CA ASN A 235 7.18 -23.36 -2.21
C ASN A 235 6.50 -21.99 -2.40
N GLY A 236 5.66 -21.56 -1.48
CA GLY A 236 4.85 -20.36 -1.71
C GLY A 236 4.41 -19.60 -0.46
N ALA A 237 3.66 -18.53 -0.72
CA ALA A 237 3.00 -17.68 0.26
C ALA A 237 3.86 -17.33 1.50
N PRO A 238 5.01 -16.67 1.30
CA PRO A 238 5.85 -16.26 2.41
C PRO A 238 5.15 -15.18 3.26
N ALA A 239 5.30 -15.26 4.58
CA ALA A 239 4.86 -14.22 5.50
C ALA A 239 5.85 -14.05 6.64
N TRP A 240 6.23 -12.80 6.92
CA TRP A 240 7.20 -12.48 7.96
C TRP A 240 6.59 -12.58 9.36
N SER A 241 7.35 -13.15 10.29
CA SER A 241 7.08 -12.99 11.72
C SER A 241 7.22 -11.53 12.12
N VAL A 242 6.50 -11.11 13.16
CA VAL A 242 6.47 -9.71 13.63
C VAL A 242 7.86 -9.20 14.03
N ASP A 243 8.73 -10.09 14.50
CA ASP A 243 10.12 -9.78 14.87
C ASP A 243 11.11 -9.81 13.69
N GLY A 244 10.65 -10.18 12.50
CA GLY A 244 11.45 -10.27 11.28
C GLY A 244 12.46 -11.42 11.23
N ARG A 245 12.47 -12.33 12.23
CA ARG A 245 13.47 -13.41 12.31
C ARG A 245 13.10 -14.66 11.53
N GLN A 246 11.80 -14.86 11.29
CA GLN A 246 11.28 -16.06 10.65
C GLN A 246 10.37 -15.72 9.48
N LEU A 247 10.29 -16.64 8.52
CA LEU A 247 9.23 -16.68 7.51
C LEU A 247 8.33 -17.87 7.76
N ALA A 248 7.01 -17.64 7.87
CA ALA A 248 6.04 -18.67 7.57
C ALA A 248 6.00 -18.88 6.05
N VAL A 249 6.06 -20.13 5.61
CA VAL A 249 6.07 -20.53 4.19
C VAL A 249 5.18 -21.74 3.98
N VAL A 250 4.68 -21.91 2.76
CA VAL A 250 3.86 -23.06 2.38
C VAL A 250 4.69 -24.03 1.55
N LEU A 251 4.82 -25.27 2.02
CA LEU A 251 5.58 -26.33 1.35
C LEU A 251 4.72 -27.57 1.14
N SER A 252 4.81 -28.16 -0.05
CA SER A 252 4.20 -29.47 -0.37
C SER A 252 5.20 -30.64 -0.33
N LYS A 253 6.38 -30.44 0.26
CA LYS A 253 7.47 -31.44 0.29
C LYS A 253 7.08 -32.77 0.98
N GLY A 254 6.05 -32.75 1.82
CA GLY A 254 5.51 -33.91 2.53
C GLY A 254 4.17 -34.43 1.99
N GLY A 255 3.77 -34.03 0.77
CA GLY A 255 2.47 -34.36 0.19
C GLY A 255 1.58 -33.12 0.06
N SER A 256 0.50 -33.03 0.84
CA SER A 256 -0.38 -31.86 0.80
C SER A 256 0.33 -30.59 1.34
N PRO A 257 0.06 -29.40 0.78
CA PRO A 257 0.64 -28.14 1.25
C PRO A 257 0.39 -27.89 2.74
N LYS A 258 1.45 -27.56 3.46
CA LYS A 258 1.45 -27.21 4.89
C LYS A 258 2.27 -25.98 5.17
N ILE A 259 1.99 -25.35 6.30
CA ILE A 259 2.70 -24.17 6.76
C ILE A 259 3.89 -24.61 7.60
N TYR A 260 5.04 -24.01 7.32
CA TYR A 260 6.29 -24.19 8.05
C TYR A 260 6.82 -22.82 8.46
N SER A 261 7.46 -22.70 9.61
CA SER A 261 8.35 -21.58 9.90
C SER A 261 9.78 -21.89 9.48
N VAL A 262 10.49 -20.89 8.96
CA VAL A 262 11.90 -20.94 8.58
C VAL A 262 12.63 -19.83 9.30
N ASP A 263 13.60 -20.18 10.13
CA ASP A 263 14.49 -19.23 10.78
C ASP A 263 15.51 -18.69 9.76
N LEU A 264 15.54 -17.37 9.60
CA LEU A 264 16.39 -16.73 8.60
C LEU A 264 17.86 -16.66 9.02
N SER A 265 18.25 -16.93 10.26
CA SER A 265 19.66 -16.95 10.64
C SER A 265 20.29 -18.31 10.37
N SER A 266 19.61 -19.37 10.76
CA SER A 266 20.08 -20.76 10.76
C SER A 266 19.60 -21.56 9.56
N GLY A 267 18.51 -21.14 8.91
CA GLY A 267 17.81 -21.94 7.92
C GLY A 267 17.02 -23.12 8.52
N SER A 268 16.95 -23.21 9.85
CA SER A 268 16.17 -24.26 10.52
C SER A 268 14.68 -24.10 10.22
N MET A 269 13.97 -25.22 10.14
CA MET A 269 12.58 -25.26 9.72
C MET A 269 11.73 -26.07 10.69
N LYS A 270 10.53 -25.57 11.01
CA LYS A 270 9.54 -26.24 11.85
C LYS A 270 8.20 -26.31 11.13
N GLN A 271 7.58 -27.48 11.07
CA GLN A 271 6.22 -27.62 10.56
C GLN A 271 5.22 -27.09 11.58
N LEU A 272 4.26 -26.26 11.14
CA LEU A 272 3.28 -25.59 11.98
C LEU A 272 1.87 -26.18 11.84
N THR A 273 1.52 -26.72 10.67
CA THR A 273 0.21 -27.36 10.45
C THR A 273 0.34 -28.80 9.97
N PHE A 274 -0.69 -29.60 10.23
CA PHE A 274 -0.70 -31.06 10.03
C PHE A 274 -2.04 -31.54 9.44
N GLY A 275 -2.10 -32.79 9.00
CA GLY A 275 -3.27 -33.43 8.38
C GLY A 275 -3.26 -33.41 6.85
N ASP A 276 -4.38 -33.75 6.22
CA ASP A 276 -4.42 -33.96 4.76
C ASP A 276 -4.89 -32.73 3.95
N ALA A 277 -5.60 -31.80 4.60
CA ALA A 277 -6.12 -30.60 3.95
C ALA A 277 -5.00 -29.68 3.45
N ILE A 278 -5.28 -28.91 2.39
CA ILE A 278 -4.40 -27.81 1.96
C ILE A 278 -4.46 -26.71 3.03
N ASP A 279 -3.30 -26.33 3.57
CA ASP A 279 -3.14 -25.14 4.42
C ASP A 279 -2.18 -24.16 3.73
N THR A 280 -2.63 -22.93 3.50
CA THR A 280 -1.89 -21.93 2.71
C THR A 280 -2.15 -20.49 3.16
N GLU A 281 -1.45 -19.53 2.55
CA GLU A 281 -1.64 -18.09 2.75
C GLU A 281 -1.55 -17.65 4.23
N PRO A 282 -0.47 -18.03 4.95
CA PRO A 282 -0.30 -17.66 6.35
C PRO A 282 -0.12 -16.14 6.52
N ARG A 283 -0.65 -15.57 7.61
CA ARG A 283 -0.35 -14.19 8.05
C ARG A 283 -0.29 -14.15 9.58
N TYR A 284 0.80 -13.62 10.13
CA TYR A 284 0.96 -13.48 11.58
C TYR A 284 -0.03 -12.45 12.12
N SER A 285 -0.53 -12.69 13.34
CA SER A 285 -1.22 -11.66 14.10
C SER A 285 -0.24 -10.54 14.49
N PRO A 286 -0.69 -9.28 14.55
CA PRO A 286 0.13 -8.14 14.98
C PRO A 286 0.83 -8.33 16.32
N ASP A 287 0.24 -9.10 17.25
CA ASP A 287 0.85 -9.44 18.54
C ASP A 287 1.83 -10.63 18.51
N GLY A 288 2.00 -11.27 17.36
CA GLY A 288 2.89 -12.41 17.17
C GLY A 288 2.45 -13.70 17.86
N ARG A 289 1.21 -13.79 18.37
CA ARG A 289 0.72 -14.97 19.13
C ARG A 289 0.04 -16.02 18.26
N SER A 290 -0.39 -15.66 17.06
CA SER A 290 -1.13 -16.56 16.18
C SER A 290 -0.82 -16.34 14.70
N LEU A 291 -1.29 -17.27 13.87
CA LEU A 291 -1.29 -17.18 12.41
C LEU A 291 -2.74 -17.33 11.91
N LEU A 292 -3.21 -16.41 11.06
CA LEU A 292 -4.33 -16.69 10.17
C LEU A 292 -3.82 -17.48 8.96
N PHE A 293 -4.64 -18.37 8.42
CA PHE A 293 -4.34 -19.09 7.19
C PHE A 293 -5.61 -19.61 6.51
N THR A 294 -5.52 -19.86 5.22
CA THR A 294 -6.59 -20.45 4.41
C THR A 294 -6.48 -21.98 4.47
N SER A 295 -7.59 -22.67 4.75
CA SER A 295 -7.64 -24.13 4.74
C SER A 295 -8.92 -24.69 4.10
N GLY A 296 -8.75 -25.77 3.34
CA GLY A 296 -9.85 -26.56 2.76
C GLY A 296 -10.42 -27.65 3.69
N ARG A 297 -9.99 -27.71 4.96
CA ARG A 297 -10.39 -28.81 5.87
C ARG A 297 -11.89 -28.91 6.18
N GLY A 298 -12.64 -27.85 5.91
CA GLY A 298 -14.11 -27.81 6.07
C GLY A 298 -14.88 -27.94 4.74
N GLY A 299 -14.22 -28.38 3.66
CA GLY A 299 -14.78 -28.40 2.30
C GLY A 299 -14.28 -27.23 1.48
N SER A 300 -15.03 -26.13 1.46
CA SER A 300 -14.58 -24.89 0.79
C SER A 300 -13.42 -24.21 1.53
N PRO A 301 -12.53 -23.46 0.84
CA PRO A 301 -11.52 -22.64 1.50
C PRO A 301 -12.13 -21.63 2.48
N GLN A 302 -11.64 -21.68 3.71
CA GLN A 302 -12.06 -20.84 4.82
C GLN A 302 -10.84 -20.40 5.63
N VAL A 303 -10.99 -19.35 6.43
CA VAL A 303 -9.92 -18.83 7.28
C VAL A 303 -9.92 -19.56 8.62
N TYR A 304 -8.73 -19.97 9.04
CA TYR A 304 -8.45 -20.59 10.32
C TYR A 304 -7.38 -19.81 11.05
N ARG A 305 -7.36 -19.94 12.37
CA ARG A 305 -6.36 -19.39 13.27
C ARG A 305 -5.59 -20.53 13.93
N LEU A 306 -4.27 -20.48 13.81
CA LEU A 306 -3.32 -21.33 14.53
C LEU A 306 -2.72 -20.54 15.70
N SER A 307 -2.83 -21.06 16.92
CA SER A 307 -2.13 -20.55 18.09
C SER A 307 -0.66 -20.99 18.05
N LEU A 308 0.27 -20.04 18.19
CA LEU A 308 1.71 -20.34 18.21
C LEU A 308 2.20 -20.84 19.57
N ALA A 309 1.39 -20.70 20.62
CA ALA A 309 1.73 -21.15 21.97
C ALA A 309 1.58 -22.66 22.14
N ASP A 310 0.49 -23.23 21.61
CA ASP A 310 0.11 -24.63 21.83
C ASP A 310 -0.18 -25.41 20.53
N GLY A 311 -0.18 -24.75 19.38
CA GLY A 311 -0.46 -25.39 18.09
C GLY A 311 -1.94 -25.66 17.82
N SER A 312 -2.85 -25.17 18.66
CA SER A 312 -4.29 -25.36 18.47
C SER A 312 -4.78 -24.61 17.22
N VAL A 313 -5.73 -25.22 16.49
CA VAL A 313 -6.34 -24.63 15.30
C VAL A 313 -7.84 -24.46 15.50
N SER A 314 -8.36 -23.26 15.18
CA SER A 314 -9.79 -22.93 15.20
C SER A 314 -10.23 -22.28 13.89
N ARG A 315 -11.47 -22.51 13.47
CA ARG A 315 -12.06 -21.83 12.30
C ARG A 315 -12.48 -20.40 12.69
N VAL A 316 -12.29 -19.45 11.79
CA VAL A 316 -12.57 -18.02 12.04
C VAL A 316 -13.74 -17.51 11.20
N THR A 317 -13.86 -17.95 9.94
CA THR A 317 -14.90 -17.47 9.01
C THR A 317 -16.03 -18.48 8.85
N TYR A 318 -17.27 -18.03 8.99
CA TYR A 318 -18.47 -18.87 8.87
C TYR A 318 -19.49 -18.34 7.85
N GLU A 319 -19.41 -17.07 7.48
CA GLU A 319 -20.22 -16.46 6.43
C GLU A 319 -19.52 -16.54 5.06
N GLY A 320 -20.28 -16.75 3.98
CA GLY A 320 -19.76 -16.92 2.62
C GLY A 320 -19.27 -18.32 2.28
N ASN A 321 -19.21 -18.60 0.97
CA ASN A 321 -18.85 -19.92 0.44
C ASN A 321 -17.34 -20.07 0.15
N TYR A 322 -16.55 -19.01 0.30
CA TYR A 322 -15.10 -19.01 0.15
C TYR A 322 -14.50 -17.79 0.86
N ASN A 323 -13.53 -18.03 1.75
CA ASN A 323 -12.79 -16.98 2.45
C ASN A 323 -11.29 -17.31 2.47
N ALA A 324 -10.44 -16.38 2.06
CA ALA A 324 -9.00 -16.62 1.89
C ALA A 324 -8.16 -15.34 2.07
N ARG A 325 -6.83 -15.47 2.01
CA ARG A 325 -5.85 -14.35 2.05
C ARG A 325 -6.09 -13.35 3.18
N ALA A 326 -6.48 -13.86 4.34
CA ALA A 326 -6.89 -13.02 5.46
C ALA A 326 -5.72 -12.43 6.24
N SER A 327 -5.87 -11.19 6.70
CA SER A 327 -4.95 -10.54 7.64
C SER A 327 -5.71 -9.66 8.62
N TYR A 328 -5.22 -9.59 9.85
CA TYR A 328 -5.75 -8.66 10.84
C TYR A 328 -5.47 -7.21 10.47
N THR A 329 -6.35 -6.30 10.89
CA THR A 329 -5.98 -4.91 11.11
C THR A 329 -4.91 -4.81 12.23
N PRO A 330 -4.06 -3.76 12.24
CA PRO A 330 -3.01 -3.61 13.25
C PRO A 330 -3.51 -3.66 14.70
N ASP A 331 -4.73 -3.19 14.95
CA ASP A 331 -5.40 -3.21 16.26
C ASP A 331 -6.08 -4.55 16.61
N GLN A 332 -6.04 -5.53 15.71
CA GLN A 332 -6.65 -6.85 15.80
C GLN A 332 -8.17 -6.90 15.92
N LYS A 333 -8.88 -5.78 15.73
CA LYS A 333 -10.36 -5.74 15.86
C LYS A 333 -11.11 -6.23 14.62
N ASN A 334 -10.41 -6.32 13.50
CA ASN A 334 -11.00 -6.72 12.23
C ASN A 334 -10.07 -7.65 11.47
N ILE A 335 -10.67 -8.49 10.63
CA ILE A 335 -9.98 -9.32 9.66
C ILE A 335 -10.39 -8.87 8.27
N VAL A 336 -9.42 -8.47 7.46
CA VAL A 336 -9.60 -8.18 6.04
C VAL A 336 -9.30 -9.45 5.26
N MET A 337 -10.16 -9.80 4.31
CA MET A 337 -10.04 -11.04 3.55
C MET A 337 -10.57 -10.94 2.13
N LEU A 338 -10.15 -11.88 1.30
CA LEU A 338 -10.82 -12.21 0.06
C LEU A 338 -12.06 -13.05 0.39
N HIS A 339 -13.22 -12.60 -0.06
CA HIS A 339 -14.53 -13.17 0.26
C HIS A 339 -15.34 -13.44 -1.00
N ARG A 340 -16.11 -14.52 -0.97
CA ARG A 340 -17.14 -14.80 -1.99
C ARG A 340 -18.35 -15.43 -1.33
N GLU A 341 -19.49 -14.77 -1.52
CA GLU A 341 -20.80 -15.32 -1.17
C GLU A 341 -21.47 -15.99 -2.38
N ASN A 342 -21.39 -15.34 -3.55
CA ASN A 342 -21.97 -15.82 -4.81
C ASN A 342 -20.88 -16.25 -5.80
N LYS A 343 -20.77 -15.56 -6.94
CA LYS A 343 -19.81 -15.87 -8.01
C LYS A 343 -18.57 -14.97 -8.00
N SER A 344 -18.69 -13.75 -7.51
CA SER A 344 -17.62 -12.74 -7.54
C SER A 344 -16.73 -12.81 -6.31
N PHE A 345 -15.42 -12.64 -6.52
CA PHE A 345 -14.45 -12.50 -5.43
C PHE A 345 -14.29 -11.02 -5.11
N ASN A 346 -14.50 -10.65 -3.86
CA ASN A 346 -14.45 -9.28 -3.38
C ASN A 346 -13.66 -9.17 -2.07
N ILE A 347 -13.30 -7.94 -1.72
CA ILE A 347 -12.65 -7.63 -0.45
C ILE A 347 -13.73 -7.41 0.59
N ALA A 348 -13.60 -8.08 1.73
CA ALA A 348 -14.51 -7.95 2.85
C ALA A 348 -13.75 -7.81 4.17
N VAL A 349 -14.48 -7.32 5.17
CA VAL A 349 -14.03 -7.16 6.55
C VAL A 349 -14.93 -7.96 7.45
N GLN A 350 -14.34 -8.76 8.33
CA GLN A 350 -15.03 -9.43 9.43
C GLN A 350 -14.69 -8.71 10.74
N ASP A 351 -15.71 -8.35 11.53
CA ASP A 351 -15.52 -7.80 12.88
C ASP A 351 -15.32 -8.90 13.94
N ASP A 352 -14.97 -8.52 15.17
CA ASP A 352 -14.78 -9.45 16.30
C ASP A 352 -16.02 -10.29 16.64
N GLY A 353 -17.23 -9.82 16.24
CA GLY A 353 -18.48 -10.54 16.39
C GLY A 353 -18.71 -11.60 15.31
N GLY A 354 -17.85 -11.65 14.30
CA GLY A 354 -17.95 -12.58 13.17
C GLY A 354 -18.79 -12.07 12.00
N ARG A 355 -19.32 -10.84 12.08
CA ARG A 355 -20.15 -10.26 11.01
C ARG A 355 -19.27 -9.82 9.85
N VAL A 356 -19.61 -10.24 8.64
CA VAL A 356 -18.88 -9.87 7.42
C VAL A 356 -19.54 -8.67 6.73
N THR A 357 -18.73 -7.70 6.33
CA THR A 357 -19.13 -6.56 5.49
C THR A 357 -18.30 -6.56 4.22
N GLN A 358 -18.95 -6.71 3.07
CA GLN A 358 -18.30 -6.61 1.76
C GLN A 358 -18.02 -5.15 1.40
N LEU A 359 -16.78 -4.85 1.01
CA LEU A 359 -16.33 -3.49 0.69
C LEU A 359 -16.32 -3.19 -0.81
N THR A 360 -16.01 -4.19 -1.62
CA THR A 360 -15.86 -4.05 -3.08
C THR A 360 -16.91 -4.89 -3.83
N PHE A 361 -17.20 -4.53 -5.08
CA PHE A 361 -18.26 -5.15 -5.88
C PHE A 361 -17.83 -5.35 -7.34
N ALA A 362 -16.54 -5.64 -7.56
CA ALA A 362 -16.01 -5.91 -8.89
C ALA A 362 -16.15 -7.40 -9.26
N PRO A 363 -16.02 -7.77 -10.55
CA PRO A 363 -16.10 -9.15 -10.99
C PRO A 363 -15.06 -10.06 -10.33
N MET A 364 -13.85 -9.55 -10.14
CA MET A 364 -12.74 -10.26 -9.54
C MET A 364 -11.76 -9.28 -8.91
N ASP A 365 -11.79 -9.24 -7.58
CA ASP A 365 -10.74 -8.63 -6.76
C ASP A 365 -9.82 -9.73 -6.23
N GLU A 366 -8.59 -9.35 -5.88
CA GLU A 366 -7.61 -10.27 -5.33
C GLU A 366 -6.62 -9.58 -4.39
N SER A 367 -5.99 -10.39 -3.53
CA SER A 367 -4.78 -10.01 -2.78
C SER A 367 -4.92 -8.75 -1.91
N PRO A 368 -5.85 -8.71 -0.94
CA PRO A 368 -5.94 -7.56 -0.04
C PRO A 368 -4.69 -7.40 0.84
N SER A 369 -4.30 -6.15 1.06
CA SER A 369 -3.18 -5.75 1.90
C SER A 369 -3.55 -4.52 2.71
N VAL A 370 -3.50 -4.65 4.03
CA VAL A 370 -3.95 -3.61 4.97
C VAL A 370 -2.83 -2.61 5.22
N ALA A 371 -3.16 -1.32 5.15
CA ALA A 371 -2.25 -0.24 5.52
C ALA A 371 -1.84 -0.33 7.01
N PRO A 372 -0.65 0.15 7.41
CA PRO A 372 -0.18 -0.01 8.78
C PRO A 372 -0.94 0.82 9.82
N ASN A 373 -1.83 1.74 9.42
CA ASN A 373 -2.80 2.38 10.31
C ASN A 373 -4.17 1.65 10.36
N GLY A 374 -4.38 0.61 9.56
CA GLY A 374 -5.62 -0.15 9.51
C GLY A 374 -6.80 0.53 8.79
N ARG A 375 -6.60 1.70 8.17
CA ARG A 375 -7.68 2.51 7.60
C ARG A 375 -7.97 2.23 6.13
N LEU A 376 -6.95 1.84 5.38
CA LEU A 376 -7.03 1.58 3.95
C LEU A 376 -6.59 0.15 3.62
N ILE A 377 -7.15 -0.39 2.55
CA ILE A 377 -6.85 -1.71 2.02
C ILE A 377 -6.47 -1.53 0.55
N LEU A 378 -5.25 -1.92 0.21
CA LEU A 378 -4.76 -2.06 -1.16
C LEU A 378 -5.14 -3.44 -1.68
N TYR A 379 -5.59 -3.53 -2.92
CA TYR A 379 -5.94 -4.79 -3.57
C TYR A 379 -5.72 -4.68 -5.09
N ALA A 380 -5.66 -5.81 -5.78
CA ALA A 380 -5.68 -5.82 -7.23
C ALA A 380 -7.10 -6.08 -7.73
N THR A 381 -7.48 -5.41 -8.81
CA THR A 381 -8.80 -5.50 -9.43
C THR A 381 -8.66 -5.30 -10.94
N ARG A 382 -9.76 -5.37 -11.68
CA ARG A 382 -9.76 -5.18 -13.14
C ARG A 382 -10.48 -3.91 -13.56
N SER A 383 -9.88 -3.21 -14.52
CA SER A 383 -10.50 -2.15 -15.30
C SER A 383 -10.51 -2.57 -16.77
N GLY A 384 -11.65 -3.09 -17.24
CA GLY A 384 -11.72 -3.78 -18.52
C GLY A 384 -10.86 -5.05 -18.49
N GLU A 385 -9.93 -5.18 -19.43
CA GLU A 385 -9.00 -6.32 -19.49
C GLU A 385 -7.71 -6.12 -18.68
N GLN A 386 -7.46 -4.90 -18.19
CA GLN A 386 -6.23 -4.55 -17.49
C GLN A 386 -6.41 -4.70 -15.97
N GLY A 387 -5.50 -5.42 -15.32
CA GLY A 387 -5.35 -5.43 -13.87
C GLY A 387 -4.72 -4.13 -13.37
N VAL A 388 -5.36 -3.55 -12.36
CA VAL A 388 -4.99 -2.27 -11.75
C VAL A 388 -5.01 -2.40 -10.24
N LEU A 389 -4.35 -1.47 -9.56
CA LEU A 389 -4.39 -1.38 -8.11
C LEU A 389 -5.62 -0.56 -7.68
N GLY A 390 -6.40 -1.13 -6.79
CA GLY A 390 -7.50 -0.46 -6.08
C GLY A 390 -7.12 -0.21 -4.63
N VAL A 391 -7.63 0.88 -4.07
CA VAL A 391 -7.60 1.17 -2.65
C VAL A 391 -9.04 1.38 -2.17
N VAL A 392 -9.40 0.76 -1.06
CA VAL A 392 -10.69 0.93 -0.40
C VAL A 392 -10.49 1.22 1.08
N SER A 393 -11.29 2.11 1.66
CA SER A 393 -11.29 2.31 3.11
C SER A 393 -11.91 1.13 3.85
N ILE A 394 -11.52 0.92 5.10
CA ILE A 394 -12.04 -0.17 5.94
C ILE A 394 -13.57 -0.11 6.15
N ASP A 395 -14.16 1.09 5.99
CA ASP A 395 -15.62 1.31 6.04
C ASP A 395 -16.30 1.28 4.66
N GLY A 396 -15.54 1.05 3.58
CA GLY A 396 -16.03 0.90 2.20
C GLY A 396 -16.43 2.19 1.49
N ARG A 397 -16.32 3.36 2.14
CA ARG A 397 -16.82 4.64 1.62
C ARG A 397 -15.91 5.28 0.58
N ILE A 398 -14.61 5.06 0.72
CA ILE A 398 -13.57 5.63 -0.13
C ILE A 398 -13.06 4.55 -1.04
N LYS A 399 -13.06 4.83 -2.35
CA LYS A 399 -12.49 3.95 -3.36
C LYS A 399 -11.65 4.77 -4.31
N THR A 400 -10.48 4.28 -4.65
CA THR A 400 -9.68 4.89 -5.71
C THR A 400 -8.82 3.86 -6.42
N ARG A 401 -8.32 4.25 -7.58
CA ARG A 401 -7.38 3.46 -8.36
C ARG A 401 -6.06 4.19 -8.41
N LEU A 402 -4.99 3.45 -8.16
CA LEU A 402 -3.65 4.00 -8.24
C LEU A 402 -3.16 3.99 -9.69
N PRO A 403 -2.35 4.98 -10.08
CA PRO A 403 -1.65 4.92 -11.35
C PRO A 403 -0.69 3.74 -11.36
N ALA A 404 -0.57 3.10 -12.52
CA ALA A 404 0.41 2.06 -12.75
C ALA A 404 1.09 2.27 -14.10
N ARG A 405 2.35 1.81 -14.21
CA ARG A 405 3.01 1.68 -15.52
C ARG A 405 2.19 0.78 -16.44
N GLN A 406 2.37 0.96 -17.74
CA GLN A 406 1.71 0.12 -18.74
C GLN A 406 1.98 -1.36 -18.47
N GLY A 407 0.91 -2.13 -18.35
CA GLY A 407 0.93 -3.56 -18.02
C GLY A 407 -0.21 -3.93 -17.07
N ASP A 408 -0.19 -5.18 -16.65
CA ASP A 408 -1.20 -5.81 -15.82
C ASP A 408 -0.65 -5.92 -14.39
N VAL A 409 -1.31 -5.35 -13.39
CA VAL A 409 -0.83 -5.33 -11.99
C VAL A 409 -1.52 -6.37 -11.14
N GLN A 410 -0.74 -7.08 -10.32
CA GLN A 410 -1.18 -8.23 -9.52
C GLN A 410 -0.49 -8.24 -8.15
N GLU A 411 -1.07 -9.00 -7.21
CA GLU A 411 -0.44 -9.39 -5.93
C GLU A 411 0.19 -8.21 -5.13
N PRO A 412 -0.54 -7.12 -4.84
CA PRO A 412 0.02 -6.00 -4.08
C PRO A 412 0.28 -6.31 -2.60
N ALA A 413 1.25 -5.60 -2.04
CA ALA A 413 1.57 -5.60 -0.62
C ALA A 413 1.89 -4.18 -0.13
N TRP A 414 1.14 -3.72 0.87
CA TRP A 414 1.42 -2.48 1.58
C TRP A 414 2.60 -2.69 2.53
N SER A 415 3.57 -1.77 2.53
CA SER A 415 4.68 -1.80 3.47
C SER A 415 4.25 -1.49 4.91
N PRO A 416 5.02 -1.90 5.92
CA PRO A 416 4.91 -1.31 7.25
C PRO A 416 5.27 0.18 7.21
N TYR A 417 5.15 0.85 8.35
CA TYR A 417 5.77 2.16 8.50
C TYR A 417 7.27 2.08 8.23
N LEU A 418 7.76 2.98 7.38
CA LEU A 418 9.18 3.13 7.10
C LEU A 418 9.78 4.11 8.11
N GLY A 419 11.02 3.83 8.53
CA GLY A 419 11.77 4.60 9.52
C GLY A 419 12.75 5.58 8.93
#